data_AF-A0A1X2DT60-F1
#
_entry.id   AF-A0A1X2DT60-F1
#
_cell.length_a   1.000
_cell.length_b   1.000
_cell.length_c   1.000
_cell.angle_alpha   90.00
_cell.angle_beta   90.00
_cell.angle_gamma   90.00
#
_symmetry.space_group_name_H-M   'P 1'
#
loop_
_entity.id
_entity.type
_entity.pdbx_description
1 polymer ?
#
loop_
_entity_poly.entity_id
_entity_poly.type
_entity_poly.pdbx_seq_one_letter_code
_entity_poly.pdbx_strand_id
1 'polypeptide(L)'
;MGKVIPAVAAAVIALAPLGVPAATTGVAQAAPCAGDGSNPVSCQNCLSYVEMYHTANVCYSAAPPRPAQPPPTRVPVPEPEPVPLEPAPPVQPPRAVPPSPTSPTPIPVQTSKLPPSARGSAPEVAPPKGLDVPPNEVADAKAAPATRINPARPLEPPSQVYDFNQQVRNVVDAHNGNVDVVKADNQELVRPRHWEYVDYDDNHRPALFNPLSEAMTFRYFYDGAYREAFVPAGGRIVLDAAAAGVFPFTGVGYSHVVAGSFYGGAWIPPPDSSGPPPPNYNPPAPPEVYEHVAANIAADNQTVEVGQVVVLGHDAGQPAGSQDTFLLDDTTLAWGQVNDPSNPAQIRVTKTQSLPAAGPTDNGSYLAALAALKQPAPHSEPWWPSALRYGGLAIAVVVVAWLIGRRNRSEDEAATDD
;
A
#
# COMPACT_ATOMS: atom_id res chain seq x y z
N MET A 1 -43.89 -41.68 -47.26
CA MET A 1 -43.68 -43.09 -47.64
C MET A 1 -42.61 -43.15 -48.73
N GLY A 2 -41.57 -43.97 -48.52
CA GLY A 2 -40.63 -44.51 -49.53
C GLY A 2 -39.64 -43.52 -50.16
N LYS A 3 -38.37 -43.45 -49.71
CA LYS A 3 -37.19 -44.24 -50.16
C LYS A 3 -36.83 -44.06 -51.64
N VAL A 4 -35.58 -43.64 -51.91
CA VAL A 4 -34.45 -44.47 -52.42
C VAL A 4 -33.34 -43.52 -52.96
N ILE A 5 -32.09 -43.83 -52.58
CA ILE A 5 -30.83 -43.31 -53.16
C ILE A 5 -30.43 -44.19 -54.35
N PRO A 6 -29.83 -43.63 -55.42
CA PRO A 6 -28.54 -44.14 -55.92
C PRO A 6 -27.58 -42.98 -56.29
N ALA A 7 -26.36 -42.92 -55.78
CA ALA A 7 -25.15 -43.60 -56.26
C ALA A 7 -24.49 -42.98 -57.53
N VAL A 8 -23.40 -42.25 -57.27
CA VAL A 8 -22.07 -42.28 -57.94
C VAL A 8 -21.82 -41.49 -59.24
N ALA A 9 -20.93 -40.50 -59.13
CA ALA A 9 -19.82 -40.29 -60.07
C ALA A 9 -18.68 -39.53 -59.35
N ALA A 10 -17.52 -40.18 -59.22
CA ALA A 10 -16.29 -39.65 -58.66
C ALA A 10 -15.58 -38.75 -59.68
N ALA A 11 -15.19 -37.54 -59.28
CA ALA A 11 -14.19 -36.73 -59.96
C ALA A 11 -13.08 -36.41 -58.96
N VAL A 12 -11.93 -37.04 -59.18
CA VAL A 12 -10.68 -36.85 -58.43
C VAL A 12 -10.10 -35.50 -58.85
N ILE A 13 -10.13 -34.50 -57.96
CA ILE A 13 -9.29 -33.30 -58.08
C ILE A 13 -8.19 -33.44 -57.04
N ALA A 14 -6.98 -33.75 -57.52
CA ALA A 14 -5.77 -33.72 -56.73
C ALA A 14 -5.40 -32.26 -56.44
N LEU A 15 -5.63 -31.80 -55.21
CA LEU A 15 -5.05 -30.57 -54.68
C LEU A 15 -4.00 -30.97 -53.65
N ALA A 16 -2.73 -30.81 -54.03
CA ALA A 16 -1.60 -30.93 -53.13
C ALA A 16 -1.71 -29.89 -52.00
N PRO A 17 -1.51 -30.24 -50.73
CA PRO A 17 -1.39 -29.25 -49.67
C PRO A 17 -0.01 -28.59 -49.79
N LEU A 18 0.04 -27.39 -50.37
CA LEU A 18 1.11 -26.44 -50.07
C LEU A 18 0.88 -25.95 -48.63
N GLY A 19 1.31 -26.77 -47.66
CA GLY A 19 1.48 -26.34 -46.29
C GLY A 19 2.62 -25.34 -46.23
N VAL A 20 2.31 -24.06 -46.30
CA VAL A 20 3.20 -23.02 -45.79
C VAL A 20 3.09 -23.09 -44.27
N PRO A 21 4.14 -23.46 -43.52
CA PRO A 21 4.13 -23.22 -42.09
C PRO A 21 4.13 -21.70 -41.90
N ALA A 22 2.98 -21.15 -41.55
CA ALA A 22 2.90 -19.85 -40.92
C ALA A 22 3.71 -19.97 -39.63
N ALA A 23 4.94 -19.42 -39.64
CA ALA A 23 5.73 -19.23 -38.45
C ALA A 23 4.97 -18.24 -37.56
N THR A 24 4.15 -18.77 -36.66
CA THR A 24 3.62 -18.02 -35.54
C THR A 24 4.80 -17.69 -34.64
N THR A 25 5.35 -16.48 -34.74
CA THR A 25 6.32 -15.96 -33.76
C THR A 25 5.57 -15.54 -32.49
N GLY A 26 4.94 -16.51 -31.83
CA GLY A 26 4.63 -16.44 -30.41
C GLY A 26 5.85 -16.94 -29.67
N VAL A 27 6.91 -16.14 -29.63
CA VAL A 27 8.14 -16.51 -28.93
C VAL A 27 7.81 -16.41 -27.44
N ALA A 28 7.79 -17.56 -26.75
CA ALA A 28 7.88 -17.59 -25.30
C ALA A 28 9.02 -16.64 -24.88
N GLN A 29 8.78 -15.72 -23.93
CA GLN A 29 9.84 -14.85 -23.44
C GLN A 29 11.03 -15.72 -23.01
N ALA A 30 12.07 -15.71 -23.83
CA ALA A 30 13.27 -16.50 -23.61
C ALA A 30 13.97 -16.07 -22.33
N ALA A 31 14.85 -16.92 -21.83
CA ALA A 31 15.76 -16.53 -20.76
C ALA A 31 16.55 -15.29 -21.24
N PRO A 32 16.76 -14.26 -20.39
CA PRO A 32 17.44 -13.03 -20.78
C PRO A 32 18.76 -13.26 -21.52
N CYS A 33 19.48 -14.32 -21.16
CA CYS A 33 20.76 -14.72 -21.73
C CYS A 33 20.75 -15.94 -22.66
N ALA A 34 19.61 -16.63 -22.86
CA ALA A 34 19.57 -17.84 -23.69
C ALA A 34 18.20 -18.11 -24.32
N GLY A 35 18.20 -18.52 -25.59
CA GLY A 35 17.01 -18.85 -26.37
C GLY A 35 16.63 -17.78 -27.40
N ASP A 36 15.65 -18.11 -28.25
CA ASP A 36 15.13 -17.20 -29.27
C ASP A 36 14.47 -15.98 -28.63
N GLY A 37 14.98 -14.78 -28.89
CA GLY A 37 14.54 -13.53 -28.24
C GLY A 37 15.40 -13.06 -27.08
N SER A 38 16.47 -13.79 -26.74
CA SER A 38 17.53 -13.26 -25.87
C SER A 38 18.17 -12.02 -26.52
N ASN A 39 18.51 -11.03 -25.70
CA ASN A 39 19.20 -9.85 -26.18
C ASN A 39 20.33 -9.46 -25.22
N PRO A 40 21.46 -8.97 -25.74
CA PRO A 40 22.67 -8.75 -24.95
C PRO A 40 22.47 -7.71 -23.85
N VAL A 41 21.58 -6.72 -24.06
CA VAL A 41 21.26 -5.70 -23.05
C VAL A 41 20.51 -6.30 -21.88
N SER A 42 19.45 -7.08 -22.11
CA SER A 42 18.70 -7.78 -21.06
C SER A 42 19.50 -8.87 -20.38
N CYS A 43 20.39 -9.55 -21.11
CA CYS A 43 21.31 -10.51 -20.52
C CYS A 43 22.29 -9.82 -19.58
N GLN A 44 22.96 -8.76 -20.04
CA GLN A 44 23.92 -8.03 -19.25
C GLN A 44 23.27 -7.35 -18.05
N ASN A 45 22.04 -6.87 -18.22
CA ASN A 45 21.25 -6.31 -17.12
C ASN A 45 20.90 -7.40 -16.09
N CYS A 46 20.42 -8.57 -16.54
CA CYS A 46 20.16 -9.71 -15.65
C CYS A 46 21.42 -10.17 -14.89
N LEU A 47 22.55 -10.31 -15.57
CA LEU A 47 23.82 -10.69 -14.95
C LEU A 47 24.32 -9.62 -13.97
N SER A 48 24.13 -8.34 -14.30
CA SER A 48 24.43 -7.25 -13.37
C SER A 48 23.54 -7.29 -12.12
N TYR A 49 22.30 -7.79 -12.21
CA TYR A 49 21.44 -7.99 -11.05
C TYR A 49 21.86 -9.20 -10.21
N VAL A 50 22.29 -10.29 -10.84
CA VAL A 50 22.90 -11.42 -10.13
C VAL A 50 24.16 -10.96 -9.38
N GLU A 51 24.95 -10.09 -9.98
CA GLU A 51 26.17 -9.55 -9.39
C GLU A 51 25.90 -8.52 -8.28
N MET A 52 24.98 -7.57 -8.50
CA MET A 52 24.66 -6.49 -7.56
C MET A 52 23.86 -6.97 -6.34
N TYR A 53 22.96 -7.94 -6.52
CA TYR A 53 22.07 -8.44 -5.47
C TYR A 53 22.41 -9.85 -5.00
N HIS A 54 23.49 -10.46 -5.51
CA HIS A 54 23.93 -11.83 -5.16
C HIS A 54 22.80 -12.88 -5.22
N THR A 55 21.91 -12.76 -6.19
CA THR A 55 20.77 -13.67 -6.38
C THR A 55 21.18 -14.95 -7.12
N ALA A 56 20.33 -15.98 -7.11
CA ALA A 56 20.56 -17.17 -7.93
C ALA A 56 20.53 -16.80 -9.43
N ASN A 57 21.47 -17.34 -10.22
CA ASN A 57 21.60 -17.02 -11.64
C ASN A 57 20.49 -17.65 -12.48
N VAL A 58 19.34 -16.99 -12.52
CA VAL A 58 18.16 -17.37 -13.33
C VAL A 58 18.22 -16.80 -14.74
N CYS A 59 19.27 -16.05 -15.10
CA CYS A 59 19.38 -15.35 -16.38
C CYS A 59 19.43 -16.29 -17.59
N TYR A 60 19.77 -17.56 -17.36
CA TYR A 60 19.83 -18.62 -18.37
C TYR A 60 18.62 -19.56 -18.35
N SER A 61 17.67 -19.37 -17.42
CA SER A 61 16.53 -20.27 -17.22
C SER A 61 15.29 -19.80 -18.00
N ALA A 62 14.67 -20.71 -18.76
CA ALA A 62 13.46 -20.40 -19.54
C ALA A 62 12.22 -20.22 -18.64
N ALA A 63 11.34 -19.27 -18.98
CA ALA A 63 10.11 -19.00 -18.22
C ALA A 63 9.04 -20.10 -18.43
N PRO A 64 8.15 -20.36 -17.43
CA PRO A 64 7.01 -21.27 -17.60
C PRO A 64 6.01 -20.74 -18.66
N PRO A 65 5.33 -21.61 -19.44
CA PRO A 65 4.45 -21.19 -20.54
C PRO A 65 3.19 -20.46 -20.02
N ARG A 66 2.92 -19.26 -20.58
CA ARG A 66 1.73 -18.42 -20.29
C ARG A 66 0.64 -18.60 -21.37
N PRO A 67 -0.66 -18.53 -21.04
CA PRO A 67 -1.75 -18.44 -22.03
C PRO A 67 -1.68 -17.18 -22.90
N ALA A 68 -2.01 -17.31 -24.19
CA ALA A 68 -1.83 -16.27 -25.21
C ALA A 68 -2.66 -14.99 -24.97
N GLN A 69 -2.01 -13.82 -25.09
CA GLN A 69 -2.65 -12.49 -25.09
C GLN A 69 -3.07 -12.05 -26.51
N PRO A 70 -4.12 -11.22 -26.63
CA PRO A 70 -4.53 -10.62 -27.91
C PRO A 70 -3.53 -9.56 -28.41
N PRO A 71 -3.47 -9.31 -29.73
CA PRO A 71 -2.39 -8.53 -30.36
C PRO A 71 -2.44 -7.02 -30.01
N PRO A 72 -1.28 -6.36 -29.85
CA PRO A 72 -1.19 -4.93 -29.55
C PRO A 72 -1.37 -4.04 -30.80
N THR A 73 -2.07 -2.91 -30.61
CA THR A 73 -2.20 -1.81 -31.59
C THR A 73 -0.90 -0.99 -31.64
N ARG A 74 -0.32 -0.81 -32.83
CA ARG A 74 0.88 0.02 -33.05
C ARG A 74 0.52 1.50 -33.12
N VAL A 75 1.09 2.32 -32.23
CA VAL A 75 1.22 3.77 -32.40
C VAL A 75 2.71 4.08 -32.58
N PRO A 76 3.16 4.79 -33.63
CA PRO A 76 4.56 5.18 -33.78
C PRO A 76 4.93 6.29 -32.78
N VAL A 77 6.04 6.11 -32.05
CA VAL A 77 6.69 7.14 -31.23
C VAL A 77 7.81 7.79 -32.05
N PRO A 78 7.93 9.13 -32.12
CA PRO A 78 9.04 9.80 -32.79
C PRO A 78 10.35 9.68 -32.01
N GLU A 79 11.45 9.47 -32.74
CA GLU A 79 12.83 9.39 -32.28
C GLU A 79 13.40 10.80 -31.99
N PRO A 80 14.05 11.07 -30.84
CA PRO A 80 14.66 12.37 -30.58
C PRO A 80 16.07 12.50 -31.20
N GLU A 81 16.33 13.65 -31.82
CA GLU A 81 17.63 14.04 -32.39
C GLU A 81 18.71 14.31 -31.30
N PRO A 82 20.00 14.08 -31.61
CA PRO A 82 21.11 14.28 -30.67
C PRO A 82 21.54 15.75 -30.53
N VAL A 83 21.78 16.18 -29.29
CA VAL A 83 22.24 17.53 -28.93
C VAL A 83 23.79 17.62 -29.03
N PRO A 84 24.38 18.74 -29.51
CA PRO A 84 25.84 18.91 -29.59
C PRO A 84 26.52 19.05 -28.21
N LEU A 85 27.72 18.46 -28.09
CA LEU A 85 28.58 18.50 -26.91
C LEU A 85 29.28 19.87 -26.76
N GLU A 86 29.11 20.52 -25.59
CA GLU A 86 29.87 21.71 -25.19
C GLU A 86 31.15 21.32 -24.41
N PRO A 87 32.27 22.07 -24.50
CA PRO A 87 33.52 21.71 -23.84
C PRO A 87 33.54 22.05 -22.34
N ALA A 88 34.08 21.14 -21.53
CA ALA A 88 34.22 21.30 -20.08
C ALA A 88 35.25 22.39 -19.68
N PRO A 89 35.01 23.17 -18.61
CA PRO A 89 35.97 24.13 -18.08
C PRO A 89 37.14 23.46 -17.30
N PRO A 90 38.28 24.15 -17.13
CA PRO A 90 39.52 23.55 -16.62
C PRO A 90 39.51 23.23 -15.12
N VAL A 91 40.18 22.12 -14.79
CA VAL A 91 40.37 21.53 -13.46
C VAL A 91 41.18 22.47 -12.54
N GLN A 92 40.64 22.77 -11.35
CA GLN A 92 41.40 23.40 -10.25
C GLN A 92 41.97 22.33 -9.29
N PRO A 93 43.18 22.51 -8.74
CA PRO A 93 43.81 21.56 -7.81
C PRO A 93 43.08 21.51 -6.44
N PRO A 94 43.17 20.38 -5.72
CA PRO A 94 42.34 20.10 -4.56
C PRO A 94 42.66 21.03 -3.38
N ARG A 95 41.62 21.70 -2.89
CA ARG A 95 41.64 22.50 -1.66
C ARG A 95 41.57 21.55 -0.47
N ALA A 96 42.52 21.67 0.45
CA ALA A 96 42.58 20.88 1.68
C ALA A 96 41.27 21.02 2.48
N VAL A 97 40.66 19.88 2.79
CA VAL A 97 39.45 19.75 3.61
C VAL A 97 39.83 19.98 5.08
N PRO A 98 39.26 20.98 5.78
CA PRO A 98 39.43 21.10 7.23
C PRO A 98 38.77 19.89 7.93
N PRO A 99 39.28 19.47 9.10
CA PRO A 99 38.79 18.26 9.78
C PRO A 99 37.29 18.33 10.02
N SER A 100 36.61 17.21 9.74
CA SER A 100 35.18 17.00 9.90
C SER A 100 34.67 17.50 11.26
N PRO A 101 33.51 18.16 11.32
CA PRO A 101 32.89 18.44 12.61
C PRO A 101 32.56 17.11 13.30
N THR A 102 32.91 17.06 14.58
CA THR A 102 32.53 16.05 15.56
C THR A 102 31.06 15.66 15.39
N SER A 103 30.78 14.36 15.47
CA SER A 103 29.43 13.78 15.46
C SER A 103 28.43 14.69 16.18
N PRO A 104 27.30 15.06 15.56
CA PRO A 104 26.30 15.84 16.26
C PRO A 104 25.86 15.05 17.48
N THR A 105 26.08 15.62 18.65
CA THR A 105 25.40 15.22 19.88
C THR A 105 23.92 15.10 19.56
N PRO A 106 23.25 13.98 19.87
CA PRO A 106 21.81 13.88 19.65
C PRO A 106 21.15 14.96 20.52
N ILE A 107 20.71 16.05 19.88
CA ILE A 107 19.75 16.95 20.51
C ILE A 107 18.53 16.07 20.73
N PRO A 108 18.09 15.81 21.97
CA PRO A 108 16.87 15.08 22.19
C PRO A 108 15.75 15.88 21.50
N VAL A 109 15.16 15.30 20.46
CA VAL A 109 13.91 15.81 19.90
C VAL A 109 12.95 15.82 21.09
N GLN A 110 12.50 17.02 21.51
CA GLN A 110 11.46 17.14 22.52
C GLN A 110 10.19 16.52 21.93
N THR A 111 10.00 15.23 22.17
CA THR A 111 8.75 14.54 21.88
C THR A 111 7.82 14.79 23.07
N SER A 112 6.64 15.34 22.78
CA SER A 112 5.58 15.49 23.76
C SER A 112 5.25 14.12 24.36
N LYS A 113 5.20 14.02 25.69
CA LYS A 113 4.86 12.76 26.38
C LYS A 113 3.35 12.66 26.55
N LEU A 114 2.76 11.51 26.21
CA LEU A 114 1.34 11.27 26.50
C LEU A 114 1.16 10.84 27.96
N PRO A 115 0.04 11.24 28.59
CA PRO A 115 -0.33 10.68 29.88
C PRO A 115 -0.69 9.20 29.73
N PRO A 116 -0.45 8.35 30.76
CA PRO A 116 -0.86 6.96 30.74
C PRO A 116 -2.37 6.86 30.55
N SER A 117 -2.80 5.91 29.72
CA SER A 117 -4.21 5.73 29.36
C SER A 117 -4.74 4.37 29.79
N ALA A 118 -6.04 4.32 30.03
CA ALA A 118 -6.81 3.10 30.24
C ALA A 118 -7.88 3.04 29.16
N ARG A 119 -8.23 1.83 28.74
CA ARG A 119 -9.26 1.59 27.72
C ARG A 119 -10.54 2.35 28.05
N GLY A 120 -10.99 3.18 27.11
CA GLY A 120 -12.14 4.05 27.25
C GLY A 120 -13.43 3.42 26.73
N SER A 121 -14.48 4.22 26.66
CA SER A 121 -15.76 3.87 26.02
C SER A 121 -15.88 4.42 24.59
N ALA A 122 -14.84 5.12 24.10
CA ALA A 122 -14.83 5.66 22.76
C ALA A 122 -14.80 4.53 21.71
N PRO A 123 -15.39 4.73 20.53
CA PRO A 123 -15.30 3.76 19.43
C PRO A 123 -13.85 3.52 19.03
N GLU A 124 -13.43 2.26 19.03
CA GLU A 124 -12.07 1.89 18.68
C GLU A 124 -11.87 1.85 17.16
N VAL A 125 -10.83 2.53 16.70
CA VAL A 125 -10.37 2.52 15.31
C VAL A 125 -10.02 1.08 14.93
N ALA A 126 -10.54 0.59 13.80
CA ALA A 126 -10.25 -0.75 13.35
C ALA A 126 -8.75 -0.87 12.97
N PRO A 127 -7.94 -1.69 13.68
CA PRO A 127 -6.50 -1.77 13.44
C PRO A 127 -6.19 -2.36 12.06
N PRO A 128 -5.11 -1.94 11.39
CA PRO A 128 -4.74 -2.44 10.08
C PRO A 128 -4.57 -3.97 10.12
N LYS A 129 -4.95 -4.64 9.03
CA LYS A 129 -4.77 -6.09 8.92
C LYS A 129 -3.34 -6.37 8.49
N GLY A 130 -2.68 -7.35 9.09
CA GLY A 130 -1.40 -7.87 8.59
C GLY A 130 -1.54 -8.55 7.22
N LEU A 131 -0.41 -8.96 6.66
CA LEU A 131 -0.37 -9.80 5.46
C LEU A 131 -0.54 -11.28 5.85
N ASP A 132 -1.33 -12.01 5.08
CA ASP A 132 -1.46 -13.46 5.25
C ASP A 132 -0.35 -14.15 4.46
N VAL A 133 0.80 -14.35 5.10
CA VAL A 133 2.00 -14.93 4.46
C VAL A 133 2.42 -16.22 5.17
N PRO A 134 2.72 -17.29 4.43
CA PRO A 134 3.18 -18.54 5.02
C PRO A 134 4.44 -18.37 5.90
N PRO A 135 4.50 -19.00 7.09
CA PRO A 135 5.64 -18.86 7.99
C PRO A 135 6.99 -19.28 7.40
N ASN A 136 7.00 -20.22 6.45
CA ASN A 136 8.22 -20.64 5.76
C ASN A 136 8.75 -19.52 4.83
N GLU A 137 7.88 -18.80 4.12
CA GLU A 137 8.29 -17.68 3.26
C GLU A 137 8.85 -16.52 4.10
N VAL A 138 8.26 -16.28 5.27
CA VAL A 138 8.77 -15.34 6.28
C VAL A 138 10.18 -15.73 6.74
N ALA A 139 10.38 -17.00 7.10
CA ALA A 139 11.69 -17.51 7.53
C ALA A 139 12.74 -17.43 6.43
N ASP A 140 12.38 -17.82 5.20
CA ASP A 140 13.27 -17.81 4.04
C ASP A 140 13.70 -16.37 3.67
N ALA A 141 12.76 -15.42 3.61
CA ALA A 141 13.06 -14.02 3.33
C ALA A 141 13.90 -13.39 4.44
N LYS A 142 13.63 -13.73 5.70
CA LYS A 142 14.44 -13.26 6.84
C LYS A 142 15.89 -13.78 6.78
N ALA A 143 16.07 -15.03 6.33
CA ALA A 143 17.37 -15.66 6.17
C ALA A 143 18.10 -15.27 4.86
N ALA A 144 17.42 -14.57 3.94
CA ALA A 144 18.00 -14.19 2.66
C ALA A 144 19.24 -13.29 2.84
N PRO A 145 20.21 -13.37 1.90
CA PRO A 145 21.35 -12.46 1.90
C PRO A 145 20.91 -11.00 1.91
N ALA A 146 21.47 -10.23 2.84
CA ALA A 146 21.13 -8.83 3.00
C ALA A 146 21.94 -7.94 2.05
N THR A 147 21.25 -7.09 1.28
CA THR A 147 21.89 -5.99 0.56
C THR A 147 21.95 -4.75 1.46
N ARG A 148 23.15 -4.19 1.69
CA ARG A 148 23.28 -2.94 2.47
C ARG A 148 22.90 -1.73 1.62
N ILE A 149 22.06 -0.86 2.18
CA ILE A 149 21.53 0.32 1.51
C ILE A 149 21.78 1.55 2.39
N ASN A 150 22.30 2.62 1.79
CA ASN A 150 22.27 3.94 2.41
C ASN A 150 20.86 4.52 2.27
N PRO A 151 20.09 4.72 3.36
CA PRO A 151 18.71 5.18 3.25
C PRO A 151 18.58 6.61 2.72
N ALA A 152 19.61 7.45 2.85
CA ALA A 152 19.62 8.80 2.27
C ALA A 152 19.86 8.78 0.75
N ARG A 153 20.44 7.69 0.22
CA ARG A 153 20.76 7.51 -1.20
C ARG A 153 20.55 6.05 -1.59
N PRO A 154 19.28 5.59 -1.59
CA PRO A 154 18.98 4.20 -1.93
C PRO A 154 19.38 3.93 -3.38
N LEU A 155 19.66 2.66 -3.68
CA LEU A 155 19.92 2.23 -5.04
C LEU A 155 18.67 2.46 -5.89
N GLU A 156 18.85 3.05 -7.08
CA GLU A 156 17.73 3.25 -8.01
C GLU A 156 17.12 1.90 -8.39
N PRO A 157 15.78 1.80 -8.49
CA PRO A 157 15.14 0.58 -8.91
C PRO A 157 15.59 0.20 -10.34
N PRO A 158 15.62 -1.10 -10.68
CA PRO A 158 16.03 -1.66 -11.96
C PRO A 158 15.48 -1.00 -13.23
N SER A 159 14.37 -0.26 -13.13
CA SER A 159 13.85 0.56 -14.23
C SER A 159 13.52 1.96 -13.75
N GLN A 160 14.07 2.98 -14.43
CA GLN A 160 13.79 4.41 -14.17
C GLN A 160 12.37 4.84 -14.58
N VAL A 161 11.48 3.88 -14.90
CA VAL A 161 10.10 4.10 -15.36
C VAL A 161 9.09 3.97 -14.20
N TYR A 162 9.56 3.73 -12.98
CA TYR A 162 8.73 3.51 -11.80
C TYR A 162 8.36 4.83 -11.12
N ASP A 163 7.20 5.42 -11.48
CA ASP A 163 6.54 6.41 -10.63
C ASP A 163 5.79 5.69 -9.51
N PHE A 164 6.27 5.84 -8.26
CA PHE A 164 5.66 5.26 -7.07
C PHE A 164 4.17 5.62 -6.91
N ASN A 165 3.80 6.89 -7.13
CA ASN A 165 2.42 7.33 -6.98
C ASN A 165 1.53 6.74 -8.08
N GLN A 166 2.09 6.51 -9.26
CA GLN A 166 1.39 5.78 -10.32
C GLN A 166 1.23 4.30 -9.97
N GLN A 167 2.23 3.66 -9.35
CA GLN A 167 2.12 2.28 -8.89
C GLN A 167 1.01 2.13 -7.84
N VAL A 168 0.99 2.99 -6.82
CA VAL A 168 -0.07 2.97 -5.80
C VAL A 168 -1.45 3.07 -6.47
N ARG A 169 -1.63 4.02 -7.39
CA ARG A 169 -2.89 4.16 -8.15
C ARG A 169 -3.23 2.91 -8.95
N ASN A 170 -2.27 2.35 -9.68
CA ASN A 170 -2.48 1.14 -10.48
C ASN A 170 -2.93 -0.05 -9.60
N VAL A 171 -2.32 -0.24 -8.43
CA VAL A 171 -2.69 -1.33 -7.52
C VAL A 171 -4.10 -1.12 -6.97
N VAL A 172 -4.43 0.10 -6.55
CA VAL A 172 -5.78 0.45 -6.07
C VAL A 172 -6.82 0.21 -7.17
N ASP A 173 -6.58 0.71 -8.39
CA ASP A 173 -7.53 0.61 -9.50
C ASP A 173 -7.71 -0.85 -9.99
N ALA A 174 -6.62 -1.60 -10.12
CA ALA A 174 -6.62 -2.94 -10.72
C ALA A 174 -6.93 -4.07 -9.72
N HIS A 175 -6.62 -3.89 -8.44
CA HIS A 175 -6.67 -4.93 -7.41
C HIS A 175 -7.58 -4.57 -6.23
N ASN A 176 -8.72 -3.92 -6.50
CA ASN A 176 -9.76 -3.58 -5.52
C ASN A 176 -10.24 -4.77 -4.63
N GLY A 177 -9.99 -6.02 -5.01
CA GLY A 177 -10.28 -7.21 -4.18
C GLY A 177 -9.23 -7.51 -3.09
N ASN A 178 -7.98 -7.07 -3.27
CA ASN A 178 -6.87 -7.33 -2.34
C ASN A 178 -6.50 -6.10 -1.49
N VAL A 179 -6.90 -4.91 -1.94
CA VAL A 179 -6.70 -3.63 -1.26
C VAL A 179 -8.00 -3.19 -0.58
N ASP A 180 -7.95 -2.94 0.72
CA ASP A 180 -9.11 -2.41 1.45
C ASP A 180 -9.20 -0.88 1.20
N VAL A 181 -10.35 -0.39 0.72
CA VAL A 181 -10.62 1.04 0.55
C VAL A 181 -11.71 1.48 1.51
N VAL A 182 -11.50 2.63 2.17
CA VAL A 182 -12.41 3.21 3.14
C VAL A 182 -12.94 4.53 2.60
N LYS A 183 -14.26 4.71 2.65
CA LYS A 183 -14.91 5.98 2.34
C LYS A 183 -14.88 6.85 3.59
N ALA A 184 -14.15 7.95 3.52
CA ALA A 184 -14.02 8.93 4.58
C ALA A 184 -14.40 10.30 4.01
N ASP A 185 -15.46 10.89 4.56
CA ASP A 185 -16.12 12.08 3.98
C ASP A 185 -16.39 11.90 2.47
N ASN A 186 -15.84 12.77 1.62
CA ASN A 186 -16.00 12.71 0.16
C ASN A 186 -14.79 12.07 -0.56
N GLN A 187 -13.96 11.33 0.16
CA GLN A 187 -12.74 10.69 -0.37
C GLN A 187 -12.74 9.18 -0.18
N GLU A 188 -12.19 8.48 -1.17
CA GLU A 188 -11.83 7.06 -1.07
C GLU A 188 -10.36 6.98 -0.68
N LEU A 189 -10.09 6.48 0.52
CA LEU A 189 -8.75 6.37 1.09
C LEU A 189 -8.35 4.91 1.23
N VAL A 190 -7.10 4.61 0.88
CA VAL A 190 -6.56 3.26 0.99
C VAL A 190 -6.33 2.94 2.46
N ARG A 191 -6.78 1.76 2.88
CA ARG A 191 -6.43 1.13 4.16
C ARG A 191 -5.34 0.10 3.91
N PRO A 192 -4.05 0.45 4.11
CA PRO A 192 -2.95 -0.45 3.81
C PRO A 192 -2.96 -1.69 4.71
N ARG A 193 -2.31 -2.75 4.25
CA ARG A 193 -1.92 -3.85 5.13
C ARG A 193 -0.75 -3.40 6.01
N HIS A 194 -0.69 -3.90 7.24
CA HIS A 194 0.44 -3.65 8.13
C HIS A 194 1.64 -4.50 7.69
N TRP A 195 2.80 -3.86 7.57
CA TRP A 195 4.07 -4.51 7.25
C TRP A 195 4.85 -4.78 8.53
N GLU A 196 4.82 -6.03 8.99
CA GLU A 196 5.53 -6.48 10.18
C GLU A 196 6.95 -7.02 9.89
N TYR A 197 7.34 -7.11 8.62
CA TYR A 197 8.58 -7.76 8.18
C TYR A 197 9.79 -6.82 8.25
N VAL A 198 10.08 -6.36 9.46
CA VAL A 198 11.23 -5.54 9.84
C VAL A 198 11.94 -6.21 11.01
N ASP A 199 13.25 -6.39 10.91
CA ASP A 199 14.11 -6.87 12.00
C ASP A 199 15.31 -5.93 12.17
N TYR A 200 16.19 -6.23 13.13
CA TYR A 200 17.39 -5.45 13.39
C TYR A 200 18.59 -6.39 13.49
N ASP A 201 19.70 -6.00 12.88
CA ASP A 201 20.96 -6.72 13.07
C ASP A 201 21.68 -6.29 14.37
N ASP A 202 22.83 -6.92 14.65
CA ASP A 202 23.63 -6.63 15.85
C ASP A 202 24.06 -5.15 15.98
N ASN A 203 24.09 -4.43 14.86
CA ASN A 203 24.44 -3.02 14.79
C ASN A 203 23.22 -2.11 14.91
N HIS A 204 22.05 -2.69 15.19
CA HIS A 204 20.73 -2.03 15.23
C HIS A 204 20.36 -1.37 13.91
N ARG A 205 20.86 -1.90 12.78
CA ARG A 205 20.41 -1.47 11.45
C ARG A 205 19.08 -2.13 11.13
N PRO A 206 18.04 -1.35 10.75
CA PRO A 206 16.78 -1.94 10.34
C PRO A 206 16.95 -2.76 9.06
N ALA A 207 16.42 -3.97 9.11
CA ALA A 207 16.47 -4.95 8.04
C ALA A 207 15.05 -5.24 7.55
N LEU A 208 14.72 -4.75 6.36
CA LEU A 208 13.43 -5.01 5.72
C LEU A 208 13.57 -6.28 4.88
N PHE A 209 12.71 -7.26 5.11
CA PHE A 209 12.67 -8.50 4.35
C PHE A 209 11.29 -8.70 3.74
N ASN A 210 11.24 -9.20 2.51
CA ASN A 210 10.02 -9.30 1.74
C ASN A 210 9.66 -10.77 1.53
N PRO A 211 8.69 -11.31 2.29
CA PRO A 211 8.30 -12.70 2.14
C PRO A 211 7.31 -12.93 1.00
N LEU A 212 6.90 -11.88 0.28
CA LEU A 212 6.02 -12.01 -0.87
C LEU A 212 6.77 -12.53 -2.10
N SER A 213 6.02 -13.14 -3.01
CA SER A 213 6.51 -13.57 -4.34
C SER A 213 6.62 -12.42 -5.35
N GLU A 214 6.28 -11.19 -4.96
CA GLU A 214 6.44 -9.96 -5.76
C GLU A 214 7.47 -9.03 -5.13
N ALA A 215 8.15 -8.24 -5.95
CA ALA A 215 9.05 -7.23 -5.44
C ALA A 215 8.27 -6.02 -4.91
N MET A 216 8.84 -5.37 -3.88
CA MET A 216 8.22 -4.24 -3.19
C MET A 216 9.13 -3.01 -3.27
N THR A 217 8.53 -1.85 -3.46
CA THR A 217 9.20 -0.55 -3.33
C THR A 217 8.67 0.16 -2.09
N PHE A 218 9.54 0.62 -1.20
CA PHE A 218 9.18 1.28 0.05
C PHE A 218 9.57 2.75 -0.01
N ARG A 219 8.59 3.65 0.09
CA ARG A 219 8.81 5.10 0.18
C ARG A 219 8.73 5.59 1.62
N TYR A 220 9.73 6.34 2.05
CA TYR A 220 9.84 6.94 3.39
C TYR A 220 10.50 8.32 3.32
N PHE A 221 10.37 9.13 4.37
CA PHE A 221 11.06 10.42 4.46
C PHE A 221 12.34 10.27 5.28
N TYR A 222 13.49 10.54 4.69
CA TYR A 222 14.79 10.43 5.36
C TYR A 222 15.77 11.46 4.81
N ASP A 223 16.53 12.08 5.71
CA ASP A 223 17.52 13.13 5.36
C ASP A 223 16.88 14.26 4.52
N GLY A 224 15.73 14.76 4.98
CA GLY A 224 15.04 15.91 4.38
C GLY A 224 14.34 15.64 3.04
N ALA A 225 14.28 14.40 2.55
CA ALA A 225 13.62 14.08 1.29
C ALA A 225 12.90 12.73 1.32
N TYR A 226 11.94 12.55 0.40
CA TYR A 226 11.35 11.23 0.15
C TYR A 226 12.35 10.34 -0.58
N ARG A 227 12.50 9.11 -0.08
CA ARG A 227 13.45 8.10 -0.54
C ARG A 227 12.67 6.83 -0.83
N GLU A 228 13.16 6.05 -1.79
CA GLU A 228 12.54 4.81 -2.22
C GLU A 228 13.56 3.68 -2.15
N ALA A 229 13.29 2.64 -1.36
CA ALA A 229 14.12 1.45 -1.31
C ALA A 229 13.40 0.26 -1.94
N PHE A 230 14.09 -0.44 -2.82
CA PHE A 230 13.58 -1.65 -3.47
C PHE A 230 13.99 -2.90 -2.68
N VAL A 231 13.03 -3.79 -2.44
CA VAL A 231 13.26 -5.10 -1.83
C VAL A 231 12.75 -6.20 -2.79
N PRO A 232 13.63 -7.07 -3.30
CA PRO A 232 13.21 -8.12 -4.21
C PRO A 232 12.29 -9.14 -3.53
N ALA A 233 11.52 -9.89 -4.31
CA ALA A 233 10.69 -10.99 -3.82
C ALA A 233 11.55 -12.03 -3.08
N GLY A 234 11.12 -12.46 -1.89
CA GLY A 234 11.89 -13.35 -1.02
C GLY A 234 13.23 -12.75 -0.52
N GLY A 235 13.45 -11.46 -0.72
CA GLY A 235 14.73 -10.80 -0.48
C GLY A 235 14.80 -10.02 0.82
N ARG A 236 16.00 -9.49 1.12
CA ARG A 236 16.27 -8.70 2.31
C ARG A 236 17.24 -7.56 2.03
N ILE A 237 16.94 -6.39 2.59
CA ILE A 237 17.85 -5.24 2.63
C ILE A 237 18.14 -4.85 4.08
N VAL A 238 19.28 -4.21 4.31
CA VAL A 238 19.67 -3.61 5.60
C VAL A 238 19.95 -2.14 5.36
N LEU A 239 19.24 -1.26 6.08
CA LEU A 239 19.39 0.18 5.94
C LEU A 239 20.42 0.71 6.93
N ASP A 240 21.39 1.48 6.45
CA ASP A 240 22.35 2.21 7.26
C ASP A 240 21.74 3.48 7.88
N ALA A 241 20.64 3.31 8.61
CA ALA A 241 19.85 4.40 9.18
C ALA A 241 20.48 4.95 10.48
N ALA A 242 21.52 5.76 10.35
CA ALA A 242 22.24 6.35 11.50
C ALA A 242 21.43 7.41 12.27
N ALA A 243 20.51 8.13 11.61
CA ALA A 243 19.63 9.08 12.29
C ALA A 243 18.63 8.35 13.20
N ALA A 244 18.60 8.71 14.48
CA ALA A 244 17.65 8.18 15.45
C ALA A 244 16.25 8.77 15.21
N GLY A 245 15.22 7.94 15.35
CA GLY A 245 13.82 8.32 15.13
C GLY A 245 13.02 7.17 14.55
N VAL A 246 11.70 7.34 14.48
CA VAL A 246 10.80 6.41 13.79
C VAL A 246 10.51 6.94 12.40
N PHE A 247 10.64 6.09 11.40
CA PHE A 247 10.49 6.41 9.99
C PHE A 247 9.33 5.61 9.40
N PRO A 248 8.13 6.20 9.33
CA PRO A 248 6.99 5.60 8.65
C PRO A 248 7.26 5.46 7.16
N PHE A 249 6.72 4.40 6.56
CA PHE A 249 6.83 4.15 5.13
C PHE A 249 5.51 3.63 4.54
N THR A 250 5.37 3.82 3.22
CA THR A 250 4.41 3.07 2.40
C THR A 250 5.19 2.12 1.50
N GLY A 251 4.79 0.86 1.44
CA GLY A 251 5.29 -0.11 0.46
C GLY A 251 4.26 -0.37 -0.63
N VAL A 252 4.72 -0.53 -1.86
CA VAL A 252 3.88 -0.90 -3.01
C VAL A 252 4.55 -2.02 -3.81
N GLY A 253 3.74 -3.02 -4.15
CA GLY A 253 4.11 -4.12 -5.03
C GLY A 253 3.22 -4.15 -6.26
N TYR A 254 3.13 -5.30 -6.92
CA TYR A 254 2.21 -5.47 -8.04
C TYR A 254 0.74 -5.57 -7.57
N SER A 255 0.50 -6.15 -6.41
CA SER A 255 -0.86 -6.40 -5.90
C SER A 255 -1.13 -5.92 -4.48
N HIS A 256 -0.10 -5.42 -3.79
CA HIS A 256 -0.20 -4.97 -2.40
C HIS A 256 0.14 -3.50 -2.23
N VAL A 257 -0.60 -2.85 -1.33
CA VAL A 257 -0.21 -1.58 -0.70
C VAL A 257 -0.12 -1.82 0.80
N VAL A 258 1.04 -1.52 1.37
CA VAL A 258 1.39 -1.81 2.76
C VAL A 258 1.90 -0.54 3.43
N ALA A 259 1.82 -0.49 4.75
CA ALA A 259 2.43 0.57 5.56
C ALA A 259 3.02 -0.02 6.83
N GLY A 260 4.02 0.65 7.37
CA GLY A 260 4.71 0.25 8.58
C GLY A 260 5.73 1.32 8.97
N SER A 261 6.58 1.00 9.93
CA SER A 261 7.73 1.85 10.25
C SER A 261 8.98 1.05 10.59
N PHE A 262 10.12 1.73 10.57
CA PHE A 262 11.36 1.25 11.18
C PHE A 262 11.91 2.33 12.11
N TYR A 263 12.70 1.95 13.11
CA TYR A 263 13.43 2.90 13.94
C TYR A 263 14.90 2.95 13.52
N GLY A 264 15.46 4.14 13.44
CA GLY A 264 16.87 4.35 13.12
C GLY A 264 17.75 4.50 14.35
N GLY A 265 18.94 5.05 14.14
CA GLY A 265 19.98 5.21 15.16
C GLY A 265 20.98 4.06 15.19
N ALA A 266 21.15 3.42 14.03
CA ALA A 266 22.08 2.32 13.87
C ALA A 266 23.54 2.78 13.98
N TRP A 267 24.40 1.88 14.45
CA TRP A 267 25.85 2.08 14.33
C TRP A 267 26.34 1.66 12.96
N ILE A 268 26.94 2.60 12.23
CA ILE A 268 27.47 2.36 10.88
C ILE A 268 29.00 2.21 10.99
N PRO A 269 29.56 1.03 10.67
CA PRO A 269 31.01 0.87 10.68
C PRO A 269 31.66 1.80 9.65
N PRO A 270 32.90 2.25 9.89
CA PRO A 270 33.67 2.98 8.89
C PRO A 270 33.77 2.22 7.56
N PRO A 271 33.99 2.92 6.44
CA PRO A 271 34.28 2.28 5.16
C PRO A 271 35.38 1.22 5.32
N ASP A 272 35.22 0.08 4.63
CA ASP A 272 36.12 -1.09 4.65
C ASP A 272 36.25 -1.82 6.00
N SER A 273 35.34 -1.56 6.95
CA SER A 273 35.22 -2.30 8.20
C SER A 273 33.85 -2.96 8.32
N SER A 274 33.83 -4.20 8.82
CA SER A 274 32.63 -4.93 9.23
C SER A 274 32.66 -5.27 10.72
N GLY A 275 33.48 -4.55 11.50
CA GLY A 275 33.63 -4.81 12.92
C GLY A 275 32.34 -4.58 13.71
N PRO A 276 32.23 -5.12 14.94
CA PRO A 276 31.08 -4.86 15.81
C PRO A 276 31.06 -3.39 16.27
N PRO A 277 29.91 -2.90 16.79
CA PRO A 277 29.85 -1.59 17.41
C PRO A 277 30.90 -1.45 18.54
N PRO A 278 31.47 -0.25 18.75
CA PRO A 278 32.43 -0.05 19.80
C PRO A 278 31.76 -0.27 21.17
N PRO A 279 32.51 -0.66 22.22
CA PRO A 279 31.93 -0.98 23.54
C PRO A 279 31.15 0.16 24.21
N ASN A 280 31.37 1.40 23.77
CA ASN A 280 30.67 2.59 24.25
C ASN A 280 29.44 2.98 23.40
N TYR A 281 29.14 2.23 22.33
CA TYR A 281 27.91 2.41 21.59
C TYR A 281 26.73 1.94 22.45
N ASN A 282 25.76 2.83 22.63
CA ASN A 282 24.48 2.51 23.23
C ASN A 282 23.41 2.78 22.17
N PRO A 283 22.68 1.75 21.68
CA PRO A 283 21.59 1.96 20.74
C PRO A 283 20.53 2.89 21.35
N PRO A 284 19.81 3.68 20.52
CA PRO A 284 18.68 4.45 21.03
C PRO A 284 17.67 3.53 21.69
N ALA A 285 16.99 4.06 22.72
CA ALA A 285 15.85 3.36 23.30
C ALA A 285 14.79 3.13 22.19
N PRO A 286 14.11 1.97 22.19
CA PRO A 286 12.94 1.77 21.33
C PRO A 286 11.92 2.90 21.52
N PRO A 287 11.13 3.22 20.48
CA PRO A 287 10.12 4.26 20.58
C PRO A 287 9.10 3.94 21.69
N GLU A 288 8.66 4.97 22.41
CA GLU A 288 7.58 4.84 23.39
C GLU A 288 6.25 4.65 22.64
N VAL A 289 5.59 3.52 22.87
CA VAL A 289 4.28 3.19 22.30
C VAL A 289 3.23 3.40 23.39
N TYR A 290 2.24 4.23 23.10
CA TYR A 290 1.10 4.47 23.97
C TYR A 290 -0.11 3.69 23.47
N GLU A 291 -0.76 2.98 24.38
CA GLU A 291 -1.90 2.09 24.08
C GLU A 291 -3.23 2.77 24.44
N HIS A 292 -4.29 2.41 23.70
CA HIS A 292 -5.68 2.83 23.96
C HIS A 292 -5.87 4.36 24.01
N VAL A 293 -5.19 5.10 23.13
CA VAL A 293 -5.15 6.56 23.18
C VAL A 293 -6.47 7.15 22.68
N ALA A 294 -7.13 7.93 23.55
CA ALA A 294 -8.29 8.71 23.17
C ALA A 294 -7.88 9.90 22.30
N ALA A 295 -8.32 9.90 21.03
CA ALA A 295 -8.02 10.92 20.03
C ALA A 295 -9.30 11.68 19.65
N ASN A 296 -9.29 13.00 19.83
CA ASN A 296 -10.36 13.87 19.35
C ASN A 296 -10.07 14.33 17.91
N ILE A 297 -10.94 14.00 16.97
CA ILE A 297 -10.90 14.46 15.58
C ILE A 297 -11.45 15.87 15.54
N ALA A 298 -10.57 16.82 15.23
CA ALA A 298 -10.86 18.25 15.29
C ALA A 298 -12.00 18.69 14.34
N ALA A 299 -12.09 18.07 13.17
CA ALA A 299 -13.06 18.46 12.14
C ALA A 299 -14.52 18.23 12.59
N ASP A 300 -14.78 17.08 13.20
CA ASP A 300 -16.13 16.63 13.57
C ASP A 300 -16.37 16.69 15.08
N ASN A 301 -15.35 17.07 15.85
CA ASN A 301 -15.33 17.02 17.32
C ASN A 301 -15.74 15.65 17.88
N GLN A 302 -15.30 14.58 17.20
CA GLN A 302 -15.59 13.21 17.57
C GLN A 302 -14.36 12.59 18.25
N THR A 303 -14.56 11.92 19.39
CA THR A 303 -13.49 11.17 20.04
C THR A 303 -13.54 9.70 19.64
N VAL A 304 -12.39 9.17 19.21
CA VAL A 304 -12.16 7.75 18.90
C VAL A 304 -11.03 7.21 19.78
N GLU A 305 -10.98 5.90 19.97
CA GLU A 305 -9.85 5.23 20.61
C GLU A 305 -8.92 4.67 19.53
N VAL A 306 -7.64 5.04 19.58
CA VAL A 306 -6.58 4.47 18.73
C VAL A 306 -5.87 3.39 19.53
N GLY A 307 -5.61 2.24 18.90
CA GLY A 307 -4.96 1.11 19.56
C GLY A 307 -3.56 1.49 20.03
N GLN A 308 -2.71 1.92 19.10
CA GLN A 308 -1.31 2.28 19.35
C GLN A 308 -0.97 3.65 18.80
N VAL A 309 -0.23 4.45 19.56
CA VAL A 309 0.28 5.75 19.14
C VAL A 309 1.74 5.89 19.48
N VAL A 310 2.52 6.32 18.50
CA VAL A 310 3.91 6.77 18.68
C VAL A 310 3.99 8.26 18.36
N VAL A 311 4.60 9.04 19.25
CA VAL A 311 4.86 10.47 19.00
C VAL A 311 6.17 10.59 18.22
N LEU A 312 6.09 11.10 17.00
CA LEU A 312 7.26 11.21 16.10
C LEU A 312 8.07 12.49 16.36
N GLY A 313 7.40 13.58 16.72
CA GLY A 313 8.07 14.86 16.95
C GLY A 313 7.13 16.04 17.08
N HIS A 314 7.72 17.19 17.42
CA HIS A 314 7.07 18.48 17.55
C HIS A 314 7.70 19.49 16.59
N ASP A 315 6.87 20.19 15.82
CA ASP A 315 7.24 21.26 14.89
C ASP A 315 6.47 22.54 15.22
N ALA A 316 7.14 23.46 15.92
CA ALA A 316 6.58 24.75 16.31
C ALA A 316 6.26 25.67 15.10
N GLY A 317 6.77 25.35 13.91
CA GLY A 317 6.47 26.05 12.65
C GLY A 317 5.11 25.68 12.05
N GLN A 318 4.49 24.57 12.49
CA GLN A 318 3.14 24.21 12.06
C GLN A 318 2.07 25.12 12.71
N PRO A 319 0.88 25.22 12.10
CA PRO A 319 -0.25 25.90 12.70
C PRO A 319 -0.55 25.39 14.13
N ALA A 320 -1.00 26.29 15.00
CA ALA A 320 -1.40 25.95 16.35
C ALA A 320 -2.45 24.81 16.35
N GLY A 321 -2.23 23.79 17.18
CA GLY A 321 -3.06 22.59 17.21
C GLY A 321 -2.67 21.49 16.21
N SER A 322 -1.61 21.69 15.41
CA SER A 322 -1.06 20.71 14.45
C SER A 322 0.47 20.54 14.58
N GLN A 323 1.03 20.91 15.73
CA GLN A 323 2.48 20.96 15.96
C GLN A 323 3.07 19.59 16.30
N ASP A 324 2.29 18.65 16.83
CA ASP A 324 2.77 17.30 17.11
C ASP A 324 2.44 16.37 15.93
N THR A 325 3.37 15.47 15.61
CA THR A 325 3.19 14.42 14.61
C THR A 325 3.14 13.05 15.29
N PHE A 326 2.20 12.22 14.87
CA PHE A 326 1.94 10.90 15.44
C PHE A 326 1.93 9.83 14.36
N LEU A 327 2.39 8.63 14.71
CA LEU A 327 2.13 7.41 13.95
C LEU A 327 1.07 6.60 14.71
N LEU A 328 -0.06 6.35 14.06
CA LEU A 328 -1.22 5.65 14.62
C LEU A 328 -1.26 4.23 14.05
N ASP A 329 -1.38 3.24 14.95
CA ASP A 329 -1.41 1.81 14.64
C ASP A 329 -0.33 1.39 13.61
N ASP A 330 0.88 1.94 13.75
CA ASP A 330 2.06 1.77 12.89
C ASP A 330 1.87 2.05 11.38
N THR A 331 0.72 2.57 10.96
CA THR A 331 0.35 2.63 9.53
C THR A 331 -0.19 3.98 9.07
N THR A 332 -0.75 4.78 9.98
CA THR A 332 -1.39 6.06 9.63
C THR A 332 -0.61 7.22 10.24
N LEU A 333 -0.14 8.14 9.39
CA LEU A 333 0.51 9.36 9.86
C LEU A 333 -0.55 10.41 10.24
N ALA A 334 -0.36 11.11 11.35
CA ALA A 334 -1.30 12.12 11.83
C ALA A 334 -0.59 13.36 12.35
N TRP A 335 -1.26 14.51 12.27
CA TRP A 335 -0.81 15.78 12.84
C TRP A 335 -1.86 16.35 13.77
N GLY A 336 -1.40 16.99 14.83
CA GLY A 336 -2.28 17.40 15.89
C GLY A 336 -1.56 18.07 17.06
N GLN A 337 -2.09 17.85 18.25
CA GLN A 337 -1.48 18.32 19.48
C GLN A 337 -1.77 17.34 20.63
N VAL A 338 -0.78 17.12 21.49
CA VAL A 338 -1.00 16.47 22.79
C VAL A 338 -1.76 17.43 23.70
N ASN A 339 -2.89 16.97 24.24
CA ASN A 339 -3.71 17.77 25.12
C ASN A 339 -3.18 17.75 26.56
N ASP A 340 -3.62 18.74 27.34
CA ASP A 340 -3.38 18.73 28.78
C ASP A 340 -3.97 17.47 29.43
N PRO A 341 -3.33 16.90 30.47
CA PRO A 341 -3.79 15.67 31.13
C PRO A 341 -5.22 15.72 31.71
N SER A 342 -5.78 16.92 31.92
CA SER A 342 -7.16 17.10 32.36
C SER A 342 -8.19 16.94 31.24
N ASN A 343 -7.77 16.89 29.98
CA ASN A 343 -8.65 16.70 28.84
C ASN A 343 -9.05 15.21 28.72
N PRO A 344 -10.34 14.89 28.49
CA PRO A 344 -10.77 13.51 28.29
C PRO A 344 -10.15 12.85 27.04
N ALA A 345 -9.78 13.62 26.02
CA ALA A 345 -8.99 13.15 24.89
C ALA A 345 -7.52 13.49 25.12
N GLN A 346 -6.64 12.51 24.98
CA GLN A 346 -5.20 12.67 25.18
C GLN A 346 -4.54 13.43 24.04
N ILE A 347 -5.02 13.22 22.81
CA ILE A 347 -4.54 13.93 21.63
C ILE A 347 -5.70 14.55 20.88
N ARG A 348 -5.44 15.67 20.22
CA ARG A 348 -6.29 16.26 19.20
C ARG A 348 -5.66 15.98 17.84
N VAL A 349 -6.42 15.41 16.91
CA VAL A 349 -6.01 15.11 15.54
C VAL A 349 -6.66 16.11 14.59
N THR A 350 -5.84 16.76 13.78
CA THR A 350 -6.28 17.77 12.79
C THR A 350 -6.16 17.30 11.36
N LYS A 351 -5.27 16.34 11.12
CA LYS A 351 -4.94 15.83 9.80
C LYS A 351 -4.46 14.40 9.91
N THR A 352 -4.81 13.58 8.95
CA THR A 352 -4.28 12.22 8.79
C THR A 352 -3.81 11.99 7.37
N GLN A 353 -2.95 10.98 7.17
CA GLN A 353 -2.49 10.48 5.89
C GLN A 353 -2.44 8.96 5.99
N SER A 354 -3.35 8.27 5.28
CA SER A 354 -3.51 6.81 5.38
C SER A 354 -2.36 6.02 4.76
N LEU A 355 -1.62 6.63 3.82
CA LEU A 355 -0.39 6.10 3.23
C LEU A 355 0.77 7.07 3.51
N PRO A 356 1.56 6.85 4.58
CA PRO A 356 2.67 7.72 4.92
C PRO A 356 3.59 7.95 3.71
N ALA A 357 3.97 9.20 3.45
CA ALA A 357 4.85 9.58 2.34
C ALA A 357 4.29 9.40 0.90
N ALA A 358 3.05 8.93 0.71
CA ALA A 358 2.51 8.64 -0.63
C ALA A 358 1.04 9.01 -0.85
N GLY A 359 0.24 9.10 0.21
CA GLY A 359 -1.20 9.32 0.12
C GLY A 359 -1.63 10.78 0.23
N PRO A 360 -2.88 11.09 -0.14
CA PRO A 360 -3.48 12.37 0.22
C PRO A 360 -3.63 12.47 1.74
N THR A 361 -3.73 13.70 2.23
CA THR A 361 -4.11 13.97 3.61
C THR A 361 -5.60 14.25 3.71
N ASP A 362 -6.24 13.82 4.79
CA ASP A 362 -7.61 14.18 5.16
C ASP A 362 -7.64 14.90 6.52
N ASN A 363 -8.82 15.32 6.98
CA ASN A 363 -9.02 16.11 8.20
C ASN A 363 -9.20 15.27 9.48
N GLY A 364 -8.87 13.97 9.43
CA GLY A 364 -9.09 13.00 10.51
C GLY A 364 -10.34 12.12 10.30
N SER A 365 -11.17 12.43 9.31
CA SER A 365 -12.34 11.62 8.90
C SER A 365 -12.00 10.15 8.64
N TYR A 366 -10.77 9.84 8.21
CA TYR A 366 -10.30 8.47 8.01
C TYR A 366 -10.40 7.65 9.31
N LEU A 367 -10.03 8.22 10.46
CA LEU A 367 -10.11 7.56 11.76
C LEU A 367 -11.57 7.35 12.19
N ALA A 368 -12.44 8.33 11.96
CA ALA A 368 -13.87 8.18 12.25
C ALA A 368 -14.49 7.05 11.43
N ALA A 369 -14.16 6.98 10.14
CA ALA A 369 -14.63 5.92 9.24
C ALA A 369 -14.14 4.53 9.69
N LEU A 370 -12.86 4.41 10.06
CA LEU A 370 -12.30 3.16 10.59
C LEU A 370 -12.94 2.74 11.92
N ALA A 371 -13.25 3.69 12.81
CA ALA A 371 -13.94 3.38 14.07
C ALA A 371 -15.39 2.91 13.84
N ALA A 372 -16.08 3.48 12.84
CA ALA A 372 -17.41 3.07 12.43
C ALA A 372 -17.45 1.63 11.89
N LEU A 373 -16.37 1.14 11.25
CA LEU A 373 -16.28 -0.26 10.80
C LEU A 373 -16.32 -1.27 11.95
N LYS A 374 -15.85 -0.88 13.14
CA LYS A 374 -15.79 -1.77 14.32
C LYS A 374 -17.04 -1.69 15.18
N GLN A 375 -17.84 -0.64 15.05
CA GLN A 375 -19.13 -0.56 15.71
C GLN A 375 -20.05 -1.65 15.16
N PRO A 376 -20.78 -2.39 16.02
CA PRO A 376 -21.87 -3.22 15.54
C PRO A 376 -22.80 -2.35 14.71
N ALA A 377 -23.14 -2.79 13.49
CA ALA A 377 -24.15 -2.10 12.69
C ALA A 377 -25.35 -1.83 13.60
N PRO A 378 -25.82 -0.56 13.71
CA PRO A 378 -26.98 -0.26 14.53
C PRO A 378 -28.07 -1.24 14.09
N HIS A 379 -28.67 -1.95 15.06
CA HIS A 379 -29.82 -2.78 14.78
C HIS A 379 -30.81 -1.90 14.04
N SER A 380 -30.93 -2.11 12.73
CA SER A 380 -31.95 -1.48 11.91
C SER A 380 -33.24 -1.82 12.62
N GLU A 381 -33.88 -0.81 13.21
CA GLU A 381 -35.16 -1.01 13.87
C GLU A 381 -36.02 -1.81 12.90
N PRO A 382 -36.57 -2.94 13.36
CA PRO A 382 -37.39 -3.78 12.51
C PRO A 382 -38.42 -2.91 11.80
N TRP A 383 -38.38 -2.81 10.47
CA TRP A 383 -39.27 -1.95 9.65
C TRP A 383 -40.75 -2.38 9.68
N TRP A 384 -41.03 -3.52 10.32
CA TRP A 384 -42.30 -4.23 10.32
C TRP A 384 -43.42 -3.56 11.15
N PRO A 385 -43.17 -2.85 12.26
CA PRO A 385 -44.21 -2.10 12.97
C PRO A 385 -44.80 -0.97 12.12
N SER A 386 -44.00 -0.35 11.25
CA SER A 386 -44.43 0.71 10.34
C SER A 386 -45.28 0.16 9.20
N ALA A 387 -44.86 -0.96 8.60
CA ALA A 387 -45.60 -1.63 7.52
C ALA A 387 -46.96 -2.17 7.99
N LEU A 388 -47.06 -2.66 9.23
CA LEU A 388 -48.33 -3.12 9.81
C LEU A 388 -49.34 -1.98 10.04
N ARG A 389 -48.86 -0.76 10.35
CA ARG A 389 -49.74 0.42 10.51
C ARG A 389 -50.35 0.89 9.19
N TYR A 390 -49.64 0.76 8.07
CA TYR A 390 -50.18 1.09 6.74
C TYR A 390 -51.02 -0.03 6.12
N GLY A 391 -50.70 -1.31 6.41
CA GLY A 391 -51.50 -2.45 5.97
C GLY A 391 -52.91 -2.48 6.54
N GLY A 392 -53.08 -2.09 7.82
CA GLY A 392 -54.40 -2.00 8.47
C GLY A 392 -55.31 -0.94 7.86
N LEU A 393 -54.75 0.20 7.43
CA LEU A 393 -55.51 1.27 6.77
C LEU A 393 -56.02 0.87 5.39
N ALA A 394 -55.21 0.15 4.60
CA ALA A 394 -55.63 -0.33 3.28
C ALA A 394 -56.79 -1.33 3.36
N ILE A 395 -56.77 -2.24 4.34
CA ILE A 395 -57.86 -3.20 4.55
C ILE A 395 -59.14 -2.48 5.00
N ALA A 396 -59.03 -1.49 5.89
CA ALA A 396 -60.18 -0.70 6.33
C ALA A 396 -60.85 0.07 5.18
N VAL A 397 -60.06 0.68 4.29
CA VAL A 397 -60.58 1.40 3.11
C VAL A 397 -61.27 0.44 2.14
N VAL A 398 -60.72 -0.74 1.89
CA VAL A 398 -61.34 -1.75 1.02
C VAL A 398 -62.66 -2.27 1.60
N VAL A 399 -62.72 -2.51 2.91
CA VAL A 399 -63.95 -2.97 3.58
C VAL A 399 -65.04 -1.90 3.57
N VAL A 400 -64.68 -0.63 3.83
CA VAL A 400 -65.63 0.49 3.76
C VAL A 400 -66.12 0.71 2.32
N ALA A 401 -65.24 0.68 1.33
CA ALA A 401 -65.61 0.81 -0.08
C ALA A 401 -66.52 -0.35 -0.54
N TRP A 402 -66.26 -1.57 -0.08
CA TRP A 402 -67.10 -2.74 -0.39
C TRP A 402 -68.49 -2.64 0.27
N LEU A 403 -68.58 -2.17 1.51
CA LEU A 403 -69.86 -1.97 2.20
C LEU A 403 -70.71 -0.87 1.53
N ILE A 404 -70.08 0.22 1.06
CA ILE A 404 -70.77 1.28 0.31
C ILE A 404 -71.23 0.76 -1.06
N GLY A 405 -70.38 0.02 -1.78
CA GLY A 405 -70.73 -0.56 -3.08
C GLY A 405 -71.84 -1.62 -3.01
N ARG A 406 -71.94 -2.35 -1.90
CA ARG A 406 -73.03 -3.31 -1.68
C ARG A 406 -74.37 -2.63 -1.40
N ARG A 407 -74.37 -1.49 -0.70
CA ARG A 407 -75.57 -0.73 -0.37
C ARG A 407 -76.20 -0.11 -1.63
N ASN A 408 -75.40 0.48 -2.51
CA ASN A 408 -75.90 1.05 -3.76
C ASN A 408 -76.45 -0.01 -4.73
N ARG A 409 -75.89 -1.23 -4.74
CA ARG A 409 -76.43 -2.34 -5.54
C ARG A 409 -77.80 -2.82 -5.07
N SER A 410 -78.10 -2.70 -3.77
CA SER A 410 -79.41 -3.06 -3.22
C SER A 410 -80.48 -2.00 -3.51
N GLU A 411 -80.07 -0.76 -3.80
CA GLU A 411 -80.95 0.35 -4.17
C GLU A 411 -81.27 0.34 -5.68
N ASP A 412 -80.33 -0.10 -6.53
CA ASP A 412 -80.56 -0.25 -7.98
C ASP A 412 -81.43 -1.49 -8.33
N GLU A 413 -81.34 -2.59 -7.56
CA GLU A 413 -82.18 -3.79 -7.80
C GLU A 413 -83.64 -3.59 -7.38
N ALA A 414 -83.94 -2.60 -6.53
CA ALA A 414 -85.30 -2.21 -6.15
C ALA A 414 -85.93 -1.18 -7.10
N ALA A 415 -85.19 -0.66 -8.07
CA ALA A 415 -85.66 0.34 -9.05
C ALA A 415 -85.95 -0.24 -10.45
N THR A 416 -85.80 -1.56 -10.64
CA THR A 416 -86.05 -2.27 -11.92
C THR A 416 -87.26 -3.21 -11.91
N ASP A 417 -88.08 -3.17 -10.86
CA ASP A 417 -89.36 -3.90 -10.80
C ASP A 417 -90.50 -2.90 -10.53
N ASP A 418 -90.78 -2.05 -11.52
CA ASP A 418 -92.05 -1.31 -11.68
C ASP A 418 -92.36 -1.14 -13.19
#